data_AF-A0A0C3PIJ6-F1
#
_entry.id   AF-A0A0C3PIJ6-F1
#
_cell.length_a   1.000
_cell.length_b   1.000
_cell.length_c   1.000
_cell.angle_alpha   90.00
_cell.angle_beta   90.00
_cell.angle_gamma   90.00
#
_symmetry.space_group_name_H-M   'P 1'
#
loop_
_entity.id
_entity.type
_entity.pdbx_description
1 polymer ?
#
loop_
_entity_poly.entity_id
_entity_poly.type
_entity_poly.pdbx_seq_one_letter_code
_entity_poly.pdbx_strand_id
1 'polypeptide(L)'
;SLQVPTLNADRSNWLYYKAQVEWAISSKGLIRHLTGLDAKPEDPSAGKDASWKPTAMEQKLVSEYPEKLQQWAKDNGYIKQVITVSLLESLFLRVLKEETAKSVWGVLTDLFQNSSHVVAIDLWRKLQESHCLEKGNVCTHFDKMCALCEQLAALGQSITDDDFAAIILKETILFDSGASHHMSSYCSKFLDYKPIVPKPITAANIHTFHAIGKGDLAIS
;
A
#
# COMPACT_ATOMS: atom_id res chain seq x y z
N SER A 1 -14.44 15.05 14.63
CA SER A 1 -14.22 15.20 13.18
C SER A 1 -13.10 14.26 12.81
N LEU A 2 -13.28 13.32 11.87
CA LEU A 2 -12.14 12.54 11.35
C LEU A 2 -11.22 13.52 10.60
N GLN A 3 -9.98 13.64 11.06
CA GLN A 3 -8.99 14.50 10.41
C GLN A 3 -8.28 13.66 9.35
N VAL A 4 -8.49 14.02 8.09
CA VAL A 4 -7.75 13.40 6.98
C VAL A 4 -6.27 13.83 7.09
N PRO A 5 -5.32 12.87 7.05
CA PRO A 5 -3.90 13.19 7.11
C PRO A 5 -3.46 13.93 5.84
N THR A 6 -2.37 14.70 5.92
CA THR A 6 -1.75 15.28 4.72
C THR A 6 -1.25 14.18 3.78
N LEU A 7 -1.52 14.28 2.48
CA LEU A 7 -1.01 13.35 1.48
C LEU A 7 0.48 13.65 1.19
N ASN A 8 1.34 12.67 1.43
CA ASN A 8 2.79 12.84 1.22
C ASN A 8 3.13 12.80 -0.28
N ALA A 9 4.00 13.70 -0.72
CA ALA A 9 4.46 13.73 -2.11
C ALA A 9 5.24 12.47 -2.52
N ASP A 10 5.90 11.81 -1.54
CA ASP A 10 6.65 10.57 -1.73
C ASP A 10 5.77 9.31 -1.80
N ARG A 11 4.43 9.48 -1.69
CA ARG A 11 3.42 8.42 -1.83
C ARG A 11 3.40 7.39 -0.70
N SER A 12 4.23 7.54 0.33
CA SER A 12 4.40 6.60 1.45
C SER A 12 3.10 6.30 2.19
N ASN A 13 2.18 7.27 2.26
CA ASN A 13 0.94 7.15 3.01
C ASN A 13 -0.32 7.05 2.13
N TRP A 14 -0.19 6.76 0.82
CA TRP A 14 -1.32 6.80 -0.11
C TRP A 14 -2.51 5.94 0.33
N LEU A 15 -2.32 4.67 0.71
CA LEU A 15 -3.44 3.81 1.07
C LEU A 15 -4.11 4.26 2.38
N TYR A 16 -3.32 4.66 3.37
CA TYR A 16 -3.84 5.20 4.62
C TYR A 16 -4.65 6.46 4.38
N TYR A 17 -4.10 7.41 3.60
CA TYR A 17 -4.80 8.61 3.16
C TYR A 17 -6.10 8.28 2.43
N LYS A 18 -6.04 7.34 1.48
CA LYS A 18 -7.19 6.90 0.68
C LYS A 18 -8.34 6.41 1.56
N ALA A 19 -8.05 5.50 2.48
CA ALA A 19 -9.03 4.96 3.41
C ALA A 19 -9.64 6.06 4.30
N GLN A 20 -8.82 6.98 4.82
CA GLN A 20 -9.29 8.07 5.67
C GLN A 20 -10.24 9.03 4.92
N VAL A 21 -9.94 9.37 3.67
CA VAL A 21 -10.85 10.18 2.83
C VAL A 21 -12.15 9.44 2.56
N GLU A 22 -12.08 8.16 2.15
CA GLU A 22 -13.27 7.34 1.88
C GLU A 22 -14.17 7.21 3.11
N TRP A 23 -13.60 7.02 4.31
CA TRP A 23 -14.36 6.97 5.56
C TRP A 23 -14.96 8.32 5.93
N ALA A 24 -14.19 9.41 5.82
CA ALA A 24 -14.69 10.75 6.11
C ALA A 24 -15.89 11.10 5.23
N ILE A 25 -15.83 10.80 3.94
CA ILE A 25 -16.91 11.06 2.97
C ILE A 25 -18.08 10.10 3.19
N SER A 26 -17.80 8.82 3.45
CA SER A 26 -18.85 7.81 3.72
C SER A 26 -19.64 8.14 4.99
N SER A 27 -18.99 8.70 6.02
CA SER A 27 -19.67 9.15 7.25
C SER A 27 -20.73 10.23 7.01
N LYS A 28 -20.66 10.92 5.86
CA LYS A 28 -21.62 11.93 5.41
C LYS A 28 -22.62 11.40 4.39
N GLY A 29 -22.54 10.12 4.01
CA GLY A 29 -23.40 9.52 2.98
C GLY A 29 -23.04 9.94 1.55
N LEU A 30 -21.87 10.57 1.34
CA LEU A 30 -21.51 11.21 0.07
C LEU A 30 -20.58 10.38 -0.82
N ILE A 31 -20.33 9.11 -0.47
CA ILE A 31 -19.36 8.23 -1.18
C ILE A 31 -19.71 8.03 -2.67
N ARG A 32 -20.99 8.16 -3.02
CA ARG A 32 -21.49 8.06 -4.39
C ARG A 32 -21.04 9.22 -5.29
N HIS A 33 -20.74 10.40 -4.75
CA HIS A 33 -20.11 11.48 -5.50
C HIS A 33 -18.66 11.17 -5.86
N LEU A 34 -17.93 10.49 -4.96
CA LEU A 34 -16.54 10.11 -5.17
C LEU A 34 -16.41 9.04 -6.28
N THR A 35 -17.31 8.06 -6.28
CA THR A 35 -17.39 6.99 -7.29
C THR A 35 -18.03 7.45 -8.60
N GLY A 36 -18.70 8.61 -8.59
CA GLY A 36 -19.42 9.15 -9.75
C GLY A 36 -20.78 8.53 -10.01
N LEU A 37 -21.33 7.76 -9.06
CA LEU A 37 -22.70 7.25 -9.11
C LEU A 37 -23.73 8.37 -8.96
N ASP A 38 -23.41 9.42 -8.20
CA ASP A 38 -24.22 10.63 -8.11
C ASP A 38 -23.61 11.70 -9.03
N ALA A 39 -23.86 11.52 -10.32
CA ALA A 39 -23.40 12.42 -11.37
C ALA A 39 -24.04 13.81 -11.26
N LYS A 40 -23.37 14.80 -11.87
CA LYS A 40 -23.89 16.16 -11.98
C LYS A 40 -25.28 16.12 -12.65
N PRO A 41 -26.32 16.67 -12.03
CA PRO A 41 -27.64 16.76 -12.66
C PRO A 41 -27.56 17.50 -13.99
N GLU A 42 -28.19 16.94 -15.02
CA GLU A 42 -28.34 17.57 -16.32
C GLU A 42 -29.62 18.41 -16.35
N ASP A 43 -29.57 19.55 -17.04
CA ASP A 43 -30.74 20.42 -17.21
C ASP A 43 -31.80 19.70 -18.07
N PRO A 44 -33.00 19.42 -17.53
CA PRO A 44 -34.05 18.73 -18.28
C PRO A 44 -34.56 19.51 -19.51
N SER A 45 -34.29 20.82 -19.56
CA SER A 45 -34.65 21.70 -20.67
C SER A 45 -33.50 21.86 -21.68
N ALA A 46 -32.34 21.25 -21.44
CA ALA A 46 -31.20 21.33 -22.35
C ALA A 46 -31.56 20.82 -23.75
N GLY A 47 -31.26 21.64 -24.76
CA GLY A 47 -31.54 21.32 -26.17
C GLY A 47 -33.02 21.37 -26.55
N LYS A 48 -33.91 21.85 -25.68
CA LYS A 48 -35.31 22.12 -26.01
C LYS A 48 -35.47 23.52 -26.58
N ASP A 49 -36.32 23.65 -27.59
CA ASP A 49 -36.66 24.94 -28.21
C ASP A 49 -37.98 25.52 -27.69
N ALA A 50 -38.34 26.71 -28.18
CA ALA A 50 -39.55 27.42 -27.77
C ALA A 50 -40.88 26.69 -28.10
N SER A 51 -40.84 25.65 -28.94
CA SER A 51 -42.01 24.82 -29.27
C SER A 51 -42.23 23.67 -28.29
N TRP A 52 -41.26 23.39 -27.41
CA TRP A 52 -41.36 22.31 -26.44
C TRP A 52 -42.47 22.55 -25.42
N LYS A 53 -43.36 21.55 -25.30
CA LYS A 53 -44.43 21.51 -24.31
C LYS A 53 -44.14 20.37 -23.35
N PRO A 54 -43.59 20.64 -22.15
CA PRO A 54 -43.29 19.59 -21.19
C PRO A 54 -44.55 18.84 -20.76
N THR A 55 -44.43 17.53 -20.67
CA THR A 55 -45.38 16.68 -19.95
C THR A 55 -45.39 17.03 -18.46
N ALA A 56 -46.44 16.62 -17.72
CA ALA A 56 -46.51 16.84 -16.28
C ALA A 56 -45.28 16.26 -15.52
N MET A 57 -44.70 15.17 -16.02
CA MET A 57 -43.48 14.57 -15.47
C MET A 57 -42.25 15.43 -15.74
N GLU A 58 -42.06 15.91 -16.97
CA GLU A 58 -40.93 16.79 -17.32
C GLU A 58 -41.04 18.13 -16.58
N GLN A 59 -42.23 18.67 -16.43
CA GLN A 59 -42.47 19.93 -15.71
C GLN A 59 -42.08 19.81 -14.24
N LYS A 60 -42.37 18.66 -13.62
CA LYS A 60 -41.89 18.33 -12.28
C LYS A 60 -40.35 18.26 -12.23
N LEU A 61 -39.70 17.58 -13.18
CA LEU A 61 -38.24 17.50 -13.24
C LEU A 61 -37.58 18.88 -13.40
N VAL A 62 -38.13 19.74 -14.26
CA VAL A 62 -37.66 21.13 -14.45
C VAL A 62 -37.81 21.92 -13.16
N SER A 63 -38.93 21.77 -12.45
CA SER A 63 -39.15 22.49 -11.19
C SER A 63 -38.20 22.07 -10.06
N GLU A 64 -37.82 20.78 -10.00
CA GLU A 64 -36.92 20.24 -8.97
C GLU A 64 -35.43 20.41 -9.32
N TYR A 65 -35.11 20.66 -10.60
CA TYR A 65 -33.73 20.70 -11.09
C TYR A 65 -32.84 21.72 -10.36
N PRO A 66 -33.25 22.98 -10.14
CA PRO A 66 -32.40 23.98 -9.47
C PRO A 66 -31.97 23.54 -8.06
N GLU A 67 -32.90 22.97 -7.29
CA GLU A 67 -32.63 22.49 -5.92
C GLU A 67 -31.69 21.28 -5.94
N LYS A 68 -31.91 20.31 -6.84
CA LYS A 68 -31.03 19.15 -7.01
C LYS A 68 -29.62 19.57 -7.42
N LEU A 69 -29.50 20.50 -8.35
CA LEU A 69 -28.20 21.02 -8.79
C LEU A 69 -27.48 21.77 -7.67
N GLN A 70 -28.20 22.60 -6.91
CA GLN A 70 -27.63 23.32 -5.78
C GLN A 70 -27.13 22.37 -4.69
N GLN A 71 -27.93 21.36 -4.34
CA GLN A 71 -27.53 20.35 -3.35
C GLN A 71 -26.31 19.56 -3.84
N TRP A 72 -26.32 19.10 -5.09
CA TRP A 72 -25.18 18.40 -5.68
C TRP A 72 -23.92 19.27 -5.68
N ALA A 73 -24.01 20.56 -6.02
CA ALA A 73 -22.88 21.48 -6.05
C ALA A 73 -22.29 21.70 -4.65
N LYS A 74 -23.14 21.79 -3.63
CA LYS A 74 -22.73 21.90 -2.22
C LYS A 74 -21.97 20.66 -1.77
N ASP A 75 -22.51 19.47 -2.05
CA ASP A 75 -21.88 18.20 -1.66
C ASP A 75 -20.56 17.98 -2.40
N ASN A 76 -20.53 18.25 -3.71
CA ASN A 76 -19.32 18.23 -4.52
C ASN A 76 -18.25 19.20 -3.98
N GLY A 77 -18.65 20.42 -3.61
CA GLY A 77 -17.75 21.43 -3.04
C GLY A 77 -17.18 21.00 -1.69
N TYR A 78 -18.00 20.42 -0.81
CA TYR A 78 -17.57 19.88 0.48
C TYR A 78 -16.50 18.78 0.31
N ILE A 79 -16.73 17.82 -0.58
CA ILE A 79 -15.77 16.73 -0.83
C ILE A 79 -14.46 17.28 -1.38
N LYS A 80 -14.53 18.19 -2.36
CA LYS A 80 -13.34 18.86 -2.89
C LYS A 80 -12.56 19.53 -1.77
N GLN A 81 -13.24 20.26 -0.88
CA GLN A 81 -12.60 20.90 0.27
C GLN A 81 -11.88 19.88 1.15
N VAL A 82 -12.56 18.79 1.56
CA VAL A 82 -11.97 17.72 2.40
C VAL A 82 -10.68 17.18 1.80
N ILE A 83 -10.65 16.95 0.48
CA ILE A 83 -9.46 16.47 -0.22
C ILE A 83 -8.40 17.57 -0.27
N THR A 84 -8.74 18.76 -0.76
CA THR A 84 -7.78 19.81 -1.10
C THR A 84 -7.05 20.38 0.11
N VAL A 85 -7.70 20.45 1.29
CA VAL A 85 -7.03 20.95 2.51
C VAL A 85 -5.95 20.00 3.03
N SER A 86 -6.00 18.74 2.61
CA SER A 86 -4.99 17.72 2.93
C SER A 86 -3.95 17.52 1.82
N LEU A 87 -3.97 18.33 0.76
CA LEU A 87 -2.97 18.28 -0.31
C LEU A 87 -1.85 19.29 -0.10
N LEU A 88 -0.63 18.90 -0.48
CA LEU A 88 0.45 19.85 -0.73
C LEU A 88 0.13 20.70 -1.96
N GLU A 89 0.65 21.92 -2.02
CA GLU A 89 0.38 22.88 -3.11
C GLU A 89 0.68 22.28 -4.50
N SER A 90 1.79 21.55 -4.63
CA SER A 90 2.18 20.89 -5.89
C SER A 90 1.17 19.84 -6.37
N LEU A 91 0.44 19.20 -5.46
CA LEU A 91 -0.63 18.24 -5.78
C LEU A 91 -1.95 18.95 -6.02
N PHE A 92 -2.24 20.01 -5.27
CA PHE A 92 -3.40 20.85 -5.46
C PHE A 92 -3.46 21.44 -6.89
N LEU A 93 -2.33 21.94 -7.40
CA LEU A 93 -2.23 22.48 -8.76
C LEU A 93 -2.60 21.45 -9.84
N ARG A 94 -2.40 20.15 -9.59
CA ARG A 94 -2.74 19.09 -10.56
C ARG A 94 -4.25 18.85 -10.66
N VAL A 95 -4.97 19.07 -9.57
CA VAL A 95 -6.42 18.87 -9.47
C VAL A 95 -7.22 20.18 -9.61
N LEU A 96 -6.54 21.32 -9.75
CA LEU A 96 -7.17 22.64 -9.76
C LEU A 96 -8.20 22.81 -10.88
N LYS A 97 -7.92 22.25 -12.06
CA LYS A 97 -8.82 22.32 -13.24
C LYS A 97 -10.03 21.39 -13.15
N GLU A 98 -10.06 20.50 -12.15
CA GLU A 98 -11.07 19.46 -12.05
C GLU A 98 -12.36 20.03 -11.45
N GLU A 99 -13.46 19.89 -12.17
CA GLU A 99 -14.75 20.44 -11.73
C GLU A 99 -15.39 19.57 -10.65
N THR A 100 -15.23 18.25 -10.75
CA THR A 100 -15.96 17.27 -9.94
C THR A 100 -15.05 16.60 -8.90
N ALA A 101 -15.62 16.25 -7.75
CA ALA A 101 -14.96 15.45 -6.72
C ALA A 101 -14.49 14.11 -7.28
N LYS A 102 -15.29 13.48 -8.15
CA LYS A 102 -14.91 12.27 -8.89
C LYS A 102 -13.62 12.47 -9.68
N SER A 103 -13.51 13.56 -10.44
CA SER A 103 -12.35 13.79 -11.30
C SER A 103 -11.11 14.20 -10.51
N VAL A 104 -11.26 15.01 -9.45
CA VAL A 104 -10.19 15.25 -8.45
C VAL A 104 -9.70 13.92 -7.87
N TRP A 105 -10.61 13.05 -7.45
CA TRP A 105 -10.27 11.76 -6.84
C TRP A 105 -9.63 10.79 -7.82
N GLY A 106 -10.11 10.76 -9.07
CA GLY A 106 -9.55 9.96 -10.16
C GLY A 106 -8.09 10.36 -10.43
N VAL A 107 -7.81 11.66 -10.58
CA VAL A 107 -6.45 12.16 -10.80
C VAL A 107 -5.50 11.75 -9.67
N LEU A 108 -5.93 11.87 -8.41
CA LEU A 108 -5.12 11.40 -7.28
C LEU A 108 -4.93 9.88 -7.30
N THR A 109 -6.00 9.13 -7.55
CA THR A 109 -5.93 7.67 -7.61
C THR A 109 -4.96 7.21 -8.69
N ASP A 110 -5.02 7.78 -9.89
CA ASP A 110 -4.14 7.42 -10.99
C ASP A 110 -2.67 7.77 -10.72
N LEU A 111 -2.42 8.94 -10.13
CA LEU A 111 -1.07 9.40 -9.78
C LEU A 111 -0.38 8.52 -8.75
N PHE A 112 -1.13 8.05 -7.76
CA PHE A 112 -0.56 7.40 -6.58
C PHE A 112 -0.74 5.88 -6.57
N GLN A 113 -1.82 5.34 -7.12
CA GLN A 113 -2.09 3.90 -7.07
C GLN A 113 -1.14 3.09 -7.97
N ASN A 114 -0.88 3.52 -9.20
CA ASN A 114 0.10 2.84 -10.07
C ASN A 114 1.53 2.95 -9.53
N SER A 115 1.84 4.09 -8.93
CA SER A 115 3.15 4.35 -8.35
C SER A 115 3.38 3.57 -7.05
N SER A 116 2.34 3.37 -6.23
CA SER A 116 2.41 2.54 -5.03
C SER A 116 2.79 1.10 -5.35
N HIS A 117 2.35 0.58 -6.50
CA HIS A 117 2.73 -0.76 -6.96
C HIS A 117 4.22 -0.83 -7.32
N VAL A 118 4.76 0.18 -8.00
CA VAL A 118 6.20 0.27 -8.30
C VAL A 118 7.03 0.40 -7.03
N VAL A 119 6.59 1.21 -6.07
CA VAL A 119 7.26 1.34 -4.76
C VAL A 119 7.21 0.03 -3.98
N ALA A 120 6.08 -0.68 -3.99
CA ALA A 120 5.96 -1.99 -3.37
C ALA A 120 6.94 -3.00 -3.99
N ILE A 121 7.08 -3.03 -5.32
CA ILE A 121 8.05 -3.88 -6.01
C ILE A 121 9.49 -3.52 -5.61
N ASP A 122 9.81 -2.23 -5.53
CA ASP A 122 11.15 -1.76 -5.11
C ASP A 122 11.47 -2.12 -3.66
N LEU A 123 10.50 -1.99 -2.76
CA LEU A 123 10.64 -2.39 -1.35
C LEU A 123 10.81 -3.90 -1.21
N TRP A 124 10.05 -4.70 -1.96
CA TRP A 124 10.21 -6.15 -2.04
C TRP A 124 11.62 -6.53 -2.50
N ARG A 125 12.13 -5.88 -3.54
CA ARG A 125 13.50 -6.06 -4.02
C ARG A 125 14.52 -5.72 -2.94
N LYS A 126 14.39 -4.55 -2.30
CA LYS A 126 15.28 -4.12 -1.21
C LYS A 126 15.28 -5.07 -0.02
N LEU A 127 14.13 -5.66 0.30
CA LEU A 127 13.97 -6.65 1.35
C LEU A 127 14.66 -7.98 0.97
N GLN A 128 14.56 -8.41 -0.29
CA GLN A 128 15.16 -9.67 -0.75
C GLN A 128 16.68 -9.61 -0.99
N GLU A 129 17.22 -8.42 -1.28
CA GLU A 129 18.64 -8.15 -1.56
C GLU A 129 19.39 -7.65 -0.31
N SER A 130 18.80 -7.76 0.88
CA SER A 130 19.10 -6.85 1.98
C SER A 130 20.38 -7.10 2.79
N HIS A 131 21.00 -8.27 2.81
CA HIS A 131 22.24 -8.69 3.49
C HIS A 131 22.75 -7.91 4.72
N CYS A 132 22.84 -8.61 5.86
CA CYS A 132 23.67 -8.17 6.98
C CYS A 132 25.14 -8.14 6.56
N LEU A 133 25.83 -7.02 6.82
CA LEU A 133 27.27 -6.90 6.54
C LEU A 133 28.07 -7.88 7.42
N GLU A 134 29.23 -8.33 6.92
CA GLU A 134 30.12 -9.33 7.55
C GLU A 134 30.59 -8.95 8.97
N LYS A 135 30.48 -7.67 9.34
CA LYS A 135 30.76 -7.12 10.69
C LYS A 135 29.62 -6.22 11.21
N GLY A 136 28.45 -6.33 10.60
CA GLY A 136 27.28 -5.53 10.93
C GLY A 136 26.59 -6.01 12.21
N ASN A 137 25.85 -5.11 12.85
CA ASN A 137 24.97 -5.48 13.95
C ASN A 137 23.69 -6.11 13.40
N VAL A 138 23.47 -7.40 13.71
CA VAL A 138 22.30 -8.17 13.27
C VAL A 138 20.98 -7.56 13.74
N CYS A 139 20.93 -6.97 14.94
CA CYS A 139 19.73 -6.30 15.43
C CYS A 139 19.39 -5.08 14.57
N THR A 140 20.40 -4.26 14.22
CA THR A 140 20.19 -3.10 13.33
C THR A 140 19.76 -3.53 11.93
N HIS A 141 20.27 -4.67 11.43
CA HIS A 141 19.80 -5.26 10.18
C HIS A 141 18.33 -5.70 10.27
N PHE A 142 17.98 -6.38 11.35
CA PHE A 142 16.60 -6.83 11.61
C PHE A 142 15.64 -5.65 11.74
N ASP A 143 16.03 -4.57 12.42
CA ASP A 143 15.24 -3.34 12.53
C ASP A 143 14.96 -2.74 11.15
N LYS A 144 15.96 -2.72 10.25
CA LYS A 144 15.79 -2.27 8.86
C LYS A 144 14.82 -3.17 8.09
N MET A 145 14.91 -4.49 8.27
CA MET A 145 13.99 -5.45 7.66
C MET A 145 12.56 -5.26 8.14
N CYS A 146 12.36 -5.06 9.45
CA CYS A 146 11.05 -4.73 10.02
C CYS A 146 10.50 -3.43 9.45
N ALA A 147 11.32 -2.37 9.36
CA ALA A 147 10.90 -1.10 8.79
C ALA A 147 10.49 -1.20 7.30
N LEU A 148 11.13 -2.08 6.52
CA LEU A 148 10.72 -2.37 5.13
C LEU A 148 9.37 -3.11 5.09
N CYS A 149 9.16 -4.07 6.00
CA CYS A 149 7.90 -4.79 6.11
C CYS A 149 6.74 -3.88 6.54
N GLU A 150 6.98 -2.96 7.48
CA GLU A 150 6.01 -1.95 7.89
C GLU A 150 5.62 -1.02 6.74
N GLN A 151 6.60 -0.61 5.91
CA GLN A 151 6.31 0.18 4.70
C GLN A 151 5.52 -0.62 3.67
N LEU A 152 5.82 -1.90 3.47
CA LEU A 152 5.03 -2.79 2.61
C LEU A 152 3.60 -2.94 3.12
N ALA A 153 3.42 -3.10 4.44
CA ALA A 153 2.10 -3.16 5.07
C ALA A 153 1.32 -1.85 4.90
N ALA A 154 1.98 -0.69 4.96
CA ALA A 154 1.37 0.60 4.66
C ALA A 154 0.93 0.72 3.19
N LEU A 155 1.57 -0.02 2.29
CA LEU A 155 1.18 -0.21 0.88
C LEU A 155 0.23 -1.41 0.67
N GLY A 156 -0.35 -1.96 1.75
CA GLY A 156 -1.35 -3.03 1.68
C GLY A 156 -0.77 -4.38 1.26
N GLN A 157 0.56 -4.51 1.29
CA GLN A 157 1.27 -5.77 1.05
C GLN A 157 1.57 -6.41 2.40
N SER A 158 0.83 -7.47 2.75
CA SER A 158 1.13 -8.27 3.93
C SER A 158 2.21 -9.30 3.59
N ILE A 159 3.33 -9.26 4.29
CA ILE A 159 4.30 -10.37 4.30
C ILE A 159 3.85 -11.33 5.39
N THR A 160 3.72 -12.61 5.08
CA THR A 160 3.39 -13.62 6.09
C THR A 160 4.60 -13.88 6.98
N ASP A 161 4.39 -14.31 8.23
CA ASP A 161 5.48 -14.67 9.13
C ASP A 161 6.39 -15.75 8.52
N ASP A 162 5.82 -16.68 7.75
CA ASP A 162 6.55 -17.73 7.04
C ASP A 162 7.43 -17.16 5.91
N ASP A 163 6.92 -16.22 5.11
CA ASP A 163 7.71 -15.54 4.07
C ASP A 163 8.84 -14.71 4.68
N PHE A 164 8.54 -14.01 5.78
CA PHE A 164 9.53 -13.22 6.50
C PHE A 164 10.64 -14.11 7.09
N ALA A 165 10.26 -15.23 7.72
CA ALA A 165 11.20 -16.23 8.21
C ALA A 165 12.05 -16.81 7.07
N ALA A 166 11.46 -17.10 5.91
CA ALA A 166 12.17 -17.59 4.74
C ALA A 166 13.19 -16.56 4.22
N ILE A 167 12.85 -15.27 4.21
CA ILE A 167 13.75 -14.18 3.80
C ILE A 167 14.93 -14.08 4.78
N ILE A 168 14.67 -14.11 6.09
CA ILE A 168 15.72 -14.08 7.12
C ILE A 168 16.64 -15.31 7.03
N LEU A 169 16.06 -16.50 6.84
CA LEU A 169 16.81 -17.76 6.72
C LEU A 169 17.65 -17.83 5.45
N LYS A 170 17.19 -17.24 4.34
CA LYS A 170 17.96 -17.13 3.10
C LYS A 170 19.25 -16.35 3.32
N GLU A 171 19.21 -15.30 4.14
CA GLU A 171 20.37 -14.45 4.43
C GLU A 171 21.26 -15.01 5.54
N THR A 172 20.68 -15.69 6.52
CA THR A 172 21.41 -16.21 7.68
C THR A 172 22.01 -17.58 7.36
N ILE A 173 23.12 -17.60 6.63
CA ILE A 173 23.82 -18.85 6.26
C ILE A 173 24.53 -19.47 7.47
N LEU A 174 24.79 -18.69 8.53
CA LEU A 174 25.62 -19.11 9.65
C LEU A 174 25.02 -18.67 11.00
N PHE A 175 24.65 -19.63 11.83
CA PHE A 175 24.41 -19.38 13.25
C PHE A 175 25.76 -19.31 13.96
N ASP A 176 26.25 -18.13 14.31
CA ASP A 176 27.36 -18.02 15.26
C ASP A 176 26.85 -18.35 16.67
N SER A 177 26.90 -19.63 17.01
CA SER A 177 26.55 -20.13 18.34
C SER A 177 27.73 -20.08 19.31
N GLY A 178 28.83 -19.37 19.00
CA GLY A 178 30.09 -19.45 19.75
C GLY A 178 30.74 -20.84 19.66
N ALA A 179 30.34 -21.65 18.67
CA ALA A 179 30.86 -22.99 18.45
C ALA A 179 31.98 -22.95 17.42
N SER A 180 33.02 -23.77 17.59
CA SER A 180 34.11 -23.88 16.60
C SER A 180 33.66 -24.50 15.26
N HIS A 181 32.42 -25.01 15.20
CA HIS A 181 31.82 -25.60 14.01
C HIS A 181 30.34 -25.17 13.94
N HIS A 182 29.93 -24.62 12.80
CA HIS A 182 28.57 -24.10 12.60
C HIS A 182 27.72 -25.06 11.76
N MET A 183 26.40 -25.00 11.94
CA MET A 183 25.44 -25.80 11.19
C MET A 183 24.83 -24.99 10.04
N SER A 184 24.74 -25.59 8.85
CA SER A 184 24.05 -25.03 7.68
C SER A 184 23.14 -26.07 7.06
N SER A 185 21.95 -25.66 6.62
CA SER A 185 20.97 -26.50 5.92
C SER A 185 21.29 -26.66 4.42
N TYR A 186 22.29 -25.97 3.90
CA TYR A 186 22.61 -25.94 2.46
C TYR A 186 23.90 -26.71 2.14
N CYS A 187 23.80 -28.01 1.86
CA CYS A 187 24.96 -28.83 1.49
C CYS A 187 25.69 -28.31 0.24
N SER A 188 24.98 -27.67 -0.70
CA SER A 188 25.54 -27.12 -1.94
C SER A 188 26.45 -25.90 -1.74
N LYS A 189 26.44 -25.28 -0.56
CA LYS A 189 27.30 -24.13 -0.27
C LYS A 189 28.69 -24.52 0.27
N PHE A 190 28.88 -25.78 0.65
CA PHE A 190 30.16 -26.28 1.13
C PHE A 190 31.14 -26.49 -0.02
N LEU A 191 32.37 -25.99 0.13
CA LEU A 191 33.43 -26.09 -0.86
C LEU A 191 33.92 -27.54 -1.04
N ASP A 192 33.95 -28.32 0.04
CA ASP A 192 34.49 -29.67 0.06
C ASP A 192 33.55 -30.67 0.77
N TYR A 193 32.24 -30.53 0.55
CA TYR A 193 31.21 -31.36 1.18
C TYR A 193 31.56 -32.86 1.15
N LYS A 194 31.59 -33.46 2.34
CA LYS A 194 31.76 -34.90 2.54
C LYS A 194 30.59 -35.43 3.35
N PRO A 195 29.83 -36.41 2.83
CA PRO A 195 28.82 -37.08 3.63
C PRO A 195 29.48 -37.78 4.82
N ILE A 196 28.78 -37.81 5.95
CA ILE A 196 29.21 -38.51 7.16
C ILE A 196 28.13 -39.49 7.60
N VAL A 197 28.49 -40.45 8.45
CA VAL A 197 27.49 -41.25 9.17
C VAL A 197 26.60 -40.28 9.96
N PRO A 198 25.26 -40.32 9.80
CA PRO A 198 24.35 -39.38 10.46
C PRO A 198 24.63 -39.29 11.96
N LYS A 199 24.98 -38.08 12.43
CA LYS A 199 25.24 -37.83 13.85
C LYS A 199 24.05 -37.10 14.48
N PRO A 200 23.41 -37.66 15.52
CA PRO A 200 22.31 -36.99 16.19
C PRO A 200 22.82 -35.76 16.96
N ILE A 201 22.07 -34.68 16.89
CA ILE A 201 22.30 -33.41 17.58
C ILE A 201 20.99 -33.06 18.30
N THR A 202 21.05 -32.96 19.63
CA THR A 202 19.90 -32.58 20.44
C THR A 202 19.91 -31.07 20.67
N ALA A 203 18.85 -30.39 20.24
CA ALA A 203 18.66 -28.97 20.48
C ALA A 203 18.08 -28.70 21.88
N ALA A 204 18.12 -27.45 22.31
CA ALA A 204 17.63 -27.02 23.63
C ALA A 204 16.13 -27.30 23.86
N ASN A 205 15.34 -27.39 22.78
CA ASN A 205 13.92 -27.75 22.82
C ASN A 205 13.68 -29.27 22.76
N ILE A 206 14.71 -30.09 23.03
CA ILE A 206 14.67 -31.56 23.09
C ILE A 206 14.45 -32.22 21.72
N HIS A 207 14.37 -31.46 20.63
CA HIS A 207 14.30 -32.04 19.29
C HIS A 207 15.68 -32.52 18.81
N THR A 208 15.69 -33.65 18.11
CA THR A 208 16.92 -34.24 17.55
C THR A 208 17.00 -34.02 16.04
N PHE A 209 18.09 -33.37 15.60
CA PHE A 209 18.47 -33.23 14.20
C PHE A 209 19.60 -34.20 13.88
N HIS A 210 19.81 -34.52 12.60
CA HIS A 210 20.93 -35.37 12.17
C HIS A 210 21.88 -34.60 11.26
N ALA A 211 23.14 -34.49 11.66
CA ALA A 211 24.19 -34.01 10.77
C ALA A 211 24.56 -35.11 9.78
N ILE A 212 24.33 -34.86 8.49
CA ILE A 212 24.52 -35.83 7.40
C ILE A 212 25.78 -35.58 6.56
N GLY A 213 26.44 -34.43 6.74
CA GLY A 213 27.69 -34.11 6.06
C GLY A 213 28.48 -33.04 6.79
N LYS A 214 29.72 -32.81 6.33
CA LYS A 214 30.61 -31.75 6.79
C LYS A 214 31.42 -31.18 5.62
N GLY A 215 31.94 -29.98 5.80
CA GLY A 215 32.90 -29.36 4.88
C GLY A 215 33.20 -27.95 5.33
N ASP A 216 34.00 -27.25 4.53
CA ASP A 216 34.30 -25.84 4.70
C ASP A 216 33.28 -24.99 3.93
N LEU A 217 32.82 -23.92 4.57
CA LEU A 217 31.92 -22.93 3.97
C LEU A 217 32.72 -21.64 3.79
N ALA A 218 32.75 -21.10 2.57
CA ALA A 218 33.25 -19.75 2.36
C ALA A 218 32.27 -18.75 2.99
N ILE A 219 32.75 -18.02 4.00
CA ILE A 219 32.05 -16.86 4.55
C ILE A 219 32.64 -15.64 3.84
N SER A 220 31.77 -14.85 3.21
CA SER A 220 32.09 -13.62 2.48
C SER A 220 31.18 -12.51 2.91
#